data_AF-A0A4Q2V3H5-F1
#
_entry.id   AF-A0A4Q2V3H5-F1
#
_cell.length_a   1.000
_cell.length_b   1.000
_cell.length_c   1.000
_cell.angle_alpha   90.00
_cell.angle_beta   90.00
_cell.angle_gamma   90.00
#
_symmetry.space_group_name_H-M   'P 1'
#
loop_
_entity.id
_entity.type
_entity.pdbx_description
1 polymer ?
#
loop_
_entity_poly.entity_id
_entity_poly.type
_entity_poly.pdbx_seq_one_letter_code
_entity_poly.pdbx_strand_id
1 'polypeptide(L)'
;PSKATRYMQERPPNQLTLHDLAAKKRKRDDFHDELVTRFDKTTFQRHVVQWITDANLSFRVPEHKGLQKVFQYLNPLVHETSANLTYETVRARIIDEFNTYKSRVIHTLSRSPSQVHIAFDGWASRN
;
A
#
# COMPACT_ATOMS: atom_id res chain seq x y z
N PRO A 1 -47.65 -41.67 -41.27
CA PRO A 1 -46.51 -41.82 -40.33
C PRO A 1 -45.33 -40.92 -40.73
N SER A 2 -45.26 -39.70 -40.18
CA SER A 2 -44.13 -38.79 -40.41
C SER A 2 -43.24 -38.75 -39.17
N LYS A 3 -41.99 -39.17 -39.34
CA LYS A 3 -40.95 -39.09 -38.30
C LYS A 3 -40.51 -37.64 -38.15
N ALA A 4 -40.64 -37.09 -36.95
CA ALA A 4 -40.12 -35.77 -36.61
C ALA A 4 -38.59 -35.84 -36.44
N THR A 5 -37.87 -35.26 -37.39
CA THR A 5 -36.43 -35.05 -37.30
C THR A 5 -36.16 -34.00 -36.23
N ARG A 6 -35.66 -34.42 -35.06
CA ARG A 6 -35.16 -33.51 -34.03
C ARG A 6 -33.90 -32.84 -34.56
N TYR A 7 -34.00 -31.57 -34.94
CA TYR A 7 -32.84 -30.71 -35.18
C TYR A 7 -32.09 -30.59 -33.85
N MET A 8 -30.96 -31.30 -33.72
CA MET A 8 -29.95 -30.98 -32.73
C MET A 8 -29.34 -29.65 -33.16
N GLN A 9 -29.80 -28.59 -32.50
CA GLN A 9 -29.25 -27.26 -32.65
C GLN A 9 -27.83 -27.29 -32.08
N GLU A 10 -26.82 -27.48 -32.94
CA GLU A 10 -25.42 -27.38 -32.54
C GLU A 10 -25.20 -25.98 -31.95
N ARG A 11 -24.86 -25.94 -30.66
CA ARG A 11 -24.61 -24.69 -29.95
C ARG A 11 -23.36 -24.03 -30.52
N PRO A 12 -23.38 -22.72 -30.81
CA PRO A 12 -22.22 -22.03 -31.32
C PRO A 12 -21.08 -22.09 -30.30
N PRO A 13 -19.83 -22.39 -30.72
CA PRO A 13 -18.71 -22.71 -29.84
C PRO A 13 -18.25 -21.55 -28.92
N ASN A 14 -18.76 -20.34 -29.13
CA ASN A 14 -18.37 -19.13 -28.38
C ASN A 14 -19.38 -18.69 -27.31
N GLN A 15 -20.41 -19.48 -27.01
CA GLN A 15 -21.43 -19.10 -26.03
C GLN A 15 -21.02 -19.54 -24.61
N LEU A 16 -20.61 -18.59 -23.77
CA LEU A 16 -20.34 -18.85 -22.34
C LEU A 16 -21.58 -19.43 -21.67
N THR A 17 -21.43 -20.53 -20.95
CA THR A 17 -22.52 -21.10 -20.15
C THR A 17 -22.63 -20.40 -18.80
N LEU A 18 -23.80 -20.51 -18.15
CA LEU A 18 -24.01 -20.04 -16.78
C LEU A 18 -22.97 -20.60 -15.80
N HIS A 19 -22.54 -21.85 -16.01
CA HIS A 19 -21.48 -22.47 -15.21
C HIS A 19 -20.11 -21.81 -15.43
N ASP A 20 -19.77 -21.43 -16.67
CA ASP A 20 -18.51 -20.73 -16.97
C ASP A 20 -18.47 -19.34 -16.34
N LEU A 21 -19.61 -18.63 -16.37
CA LEU A 21 -19.77 -17.33 -15.71
C LEU A 21 -19.63 -17.45 -14.20
N ALA A 22 -20.25 -18.47 -13.60
CA ALA A 22 -20.17 -18.74 -12.16
C ALA A 22 -18.76 -19.14 -11.73
N ALA A 23 -18.07 -19.99 -12.50
CA ALA A 23 -16.69 -20.38 -12.25
C ALA A 23 -15.73 -19.18 -12.38
N LYS A 24 -15.93 -18.32 -13.40
CA LYS A 24 -15.15 -17.09 -13.57
C LYS A 24 -15.41 -16.08 -12.45
N LYS A 25 -16.62 -16.02 -11.90
CA LYS A 25 -16.93 -15.21 -10.72
C LYS A 25 -16.18 -15.73 -9.49
N ARG A 26 -16.31 -17.02 -9.18
CA ARG A 26 -15.59 -17.65 -8.05
C ARG A 26 -14.09 -17.39 -8.09
N LYS A 27 -13.45 -17.59 -9.25
CA LYS A 27 -12.01 -17.31 -9.41
C LYS A 27 -11.62 -15.85 -9.14
N ARG A 28 -12.50 -14.88 -9.46
CA ARG A 28 -12.24 -13.47 -9.17
C ARG A 28 -12.42 -13.17 -7.68
N ASP A 29 -13.43 -13.77 -7.07
CA ASP A 29 -13.71 -13.63 -5.65
C ASP A 29 -12.55 -14.24 -4.82
N ASP A 30 -12.09 -15.46 -5.16
CA ASP A 30 -10.95 -16.12 -4.53
C ASP A 30 -9.65 -15.27 -4.61
N PHE A 31 -9.42 -14.61 -5.76
CA PHE A 31 -8.27 -13.72 -5.95
C PHE A 31 -8.39 -12.43 -5.13
N HIS A 32 -9.60 -11.87 -5.00
CA HIS A 32 -9.84 -10.72 -4.14
C HIS A 32 -9.60 -11.08 -2.66
N ASP A 33 -10.10 -12.22 -2.21
CA ASP A 33 -9.90 -12.72 -0.84
C ASP A 33 -8.41 -12.94 -0.52
N GLU A 34 -7.64 -13.47 -1.48
CA GLU A 34 -6.18 -13.61 -1.34
C GLU A 34 -5.48 -12.24 -1.24
N LEU A 35 -5.87 -11.27 -2.08
CA LEU A 35 -5.33 -9.91 -2.00
C LEU A 35 -5.65 -9.26 -0.65
N VAL A 36 -6.88 -9.42 -0.15
CA VAL A 36 -7.32 -8.89 1.14
C VAL A 36 -6.49 -9.50 2.27
N THR A 37 -6.22 -10.80 2.20
CA THR A 37 -5.42 -11.51 3.21
C THR A 37 -3.97 -11.00 3.27
N ARG A 38 -3.40 -10.61 2.13
CA ARG A 38 -1.98 -10.21 2.04
C ARG A 38 -1.74 -8.72 2.23
N PHE A 39 -2.75 -7.87 2.02
CA PHE A 39 -2.56 -6.43 2.05
C PHE A 39 -2.67 -5.85 3.47
N ASP A 40 -1.52 -5.46 4.03
CA ASP A 40 -1.47 -4.67 5.25
C ASP A 40 -1.30 -3.18 4.94
N LYS A 41 -2.37 -2.41 5.20
CA LYS A 41 -2.40 -0.95 5.06
C LYS A 41 -1.29 -0.26 5.86
N THR A 42 -1.01 -0.72 7.07
CA THR A 42 -0.04 -0.05 7.96
C THR A 42 1.37 -0.21 7.44
N THR A 43 1.73 -1.43 7.03
CA THR A 43 3.00 -1.72 6.38
C THR A 43 3.14 -0.96 5.06
N PHE A 44 2.09 -0.91 4.23
CA PHE A 44 2.11 -0.11 2.99
C PHE A 44 2.42 1.36 3.27
N GLN A 45 1.69 1.98 4.21
CA GLN A 45 1.88 3.38 4.57
C GLN A 45 3.28 3.67 5.12
N ARG A 46 3.82 2.77 5.95
CA ARG A 46 5.19 2.88 6.47
C ARG A 46 6.22 2.87 5.35
N HIS A 47 6.10 1.98 4.37
CA HIS A 47 7.03 1.93 3.23
C HIS A 47 7.00 3.22 2.41
N VAL A 48 5.82 3.81 2.19
CA VAL A 48 5.70 5.09 1.47
C VAL A 48 6.37 6.23 2.25
N VAL A 49 6.16 6.32 3.56
CA VAL A 49 6.80 7.35 4.41
C VAL A 49 8.32 7.18 4.45
N GLN A 50 8.80 5.95 4.58
CA GLN A 50 10.23 5.63 4.58
C GLN A 50 10.86 6.08 3.25
N TRP A 51 10.26 5.70 2.12
CA TRP A 51 10.73 6.10 0.79
C TRP A 51 10.79 7.62 0.61
N ILE A 52 9.77 8.36 1.06
CA ILE A 52 9.74 9.84 1.00
C ILE A 52 10.90 10.43 1.80
N THR A 53 11.15 9.91 2.99
CA THR A 53 12.21 10.39 3.88
C THR A 53 13.59 10.06 3.31
N ASP A 54 13.79 8.83 2.85
CA ASP A 54 15.08 8.34 2.32
C ASP A 54 15.51 9.07 1.05
N ALA A 55 14.56 9.33 0.15
CA ALA A 55 14.82 10.04 -1.10
C ALA A 55 14.68 11.57 -0.98
N ASN A 56 14.46 12.10 0.23
CA ASN A 56 14.23 13.52 0.52
C ASN A 56 13.19 14.16 -0.42
N LEU A 57 12.07 13.46 -0.61
CA LEU A 57 10.99 13.89 -1.51
C LEU A 57 10.03 14.86 -0.81
N SER A 58 9.28 15.61 -1.61
CA SER A 58 8.19 16.43 -1.09
C SER A 58 7.13 15.58 -0.38
N PHE A 59 6.69 16.02 0.80
CA PHE A 59 5.64 15.34 1.57
C PHE A 59 4.27 15.31 0.87
N ARG A 60 4.10 16.09 -0.21
CA ARG A 60 2.90 16.08 -1.06
C ARG A 60 2.92 14.99 -2.14
N VAL A 61 4.02 14.28 -2.33
CA VAL A 61 4.15 13.24 -3.37
C VAL A 61 3.04 12.18 -3.29
N PRO A 62 2.61 11.67 -2.12
CA PRO A 62 1.51 10.70 -2.01
C PRO A 62 0.15 11.20 -2.51
N GLU A 63 -0.05 12.52 -2.55
CA GLU A 63 -1.28 13.15 -3.03
C GLU A 63 -1.31 13.27 -4.56
N HIS A 64 -0.16 13.07 -5.21
CA HIS A 64 -0.04 13.18 -6.65
C HIS A 64 -0.93 12.15 -7.35
N LYS A 65 -1.87 12.64 -8.17
CA LYS A 65 -2.89 11.81 -8.83
C LYS A 65 -2.28 10.73 -9.73
N GLY A 66 -1.14 11.00 -10.37
CA GLY A 66 -0.42 10.00 -11.15
C GLY A 66 0.06 8.82 -10.29
N LEU A 67 0.57 9.11 -9.09
CA LEU A 67 1.05 8.07 -8.18
C LEU A 67 -0.11 7.26 -7.60
N GLN A 68 -1.20 7.93 -7.21
CA GLN A 68 -2.43 7.26 -6.73
C GLN A 68 -3.00 6.31 -7.78
N LYS A 69 -2.98 6.71 -9.06
CA LYS A 69 -3.40 5.83 -10.17
C LYS A 69 -2.50 4.61 -10.31
N VAL A 70 -1.18 4.76 -10.18
CA VAL A 70 -0.23 3.64 -10.22
C VAL A 70 -0.50 2.67 -9.07
N PHE A 71 -0.66 3.16 -7.83
CA PHE A 71 -0.98 2.29 -6.70
C PHE A 71 -2.32 1.57 -6.86
N GLN A 72 -3.35 2.28 -7.34
CA GLN A 72 -4.66 1.68 -7.60
C GLN A 72 -4.60 0.62 -8.71
N TYR A 73 -3.80 0.84 -9.75
CA TYR A 73 -3.61 -0.12 -10.83
C TYR A 73 -2.92 -1.40 -10.34
N LEU A 74 -1.92 -1.26 -9.47
CA LEU A 74 -1.19 -2.40 -8.91
C LEU A 74 -2.00 -3.17 -7.87
N ASN A 75 -2.76 -2.47 -7.03
CA ASN A 75 -3.62 -3.09 -6.04
C ASN A 75 -4.87 -2.22 -5.76
N PRO A 76 -6.08 -2.65 -6.17
CA PRO A 76 -7.30 -1.88 -5.95
C PRO A 76 -7.62 -1.68 -4.46
N LEU A 77 -7.12 -2.57 -3.58
CA LEU A 77 -7.31 -2.46 -2.13
C LEU A 77 -6.72 -1.17 -1.55
N VAL A 78 -5.73 -0.55 -2.20
CA VAL A 78 -5.18 0.73 -1.76
C VAL A 78 -6.27 1.81 -1.76
N HIS A 79 -7.16 1.78 -2.75
CA HIS A 79 -8.30 2.70 -2.83
C HIS A 79 -9.43 2.27 -1.89
N GLU A 80 -9.81 0.98 -1.90
CA GLU A 80 -10.90 0.43 -1.09
C GLU A 80 -10.67 0.63 0.43
N THR A 81 -9.43 0.48 0.89
CA THR A 81 -9.07 0.64 2.31
C THR A 81 -8.65 2.05 2.70
N SER A 82 -8.75 3.01 1.77
CA SER A 82 -8.25 4.39 1.96
C SER A 82 -6.80 4.41 2.48
N ALA A 83 -5.92 3.64 1.83
CA ALA A 83 -4.52 3.51 2.23
C ALA A 83 -3.64 4.66 1.74
N ASN A 84 -4.12 5.47 0.79
CA ASN A 84 -3.44 6.67 0.31
C ASN A 84 -3.16 7.65 1.47
N LEU A 85 -1.97 8.23 1.48
CA LEU A 85 -1.53 9.17 2.49
C LEU A 85 -1.78 10.62 2.05
N THR A 86 -2.06 11.48 3.01
CA THR A 86 -2.02 12.94 2.85
C THR A 86 -0.71 13.50 3.38
N TYR A 87 -0.38 14.73 3.01
CA TYR A 87 0.84 15.39 3.49
C TYR A 87 0.84 15.53 5.03
N GLU A 88 -0.31 15.77 5.65
CA GLU A 88 -0.43 15.85 7.11
C GLU A 88 -0.14 14.50 7.75
N THR A 89 -0.61 13.41 7.13
CA THR A 89 -0.39 12.06 7.64
C THR A 89 1.09 11.66 7.53
N VAL A 90 1.74 12.01 6.42
CA VAL A 90 3.19 11.82 6.25
C VAL A 90 3.95 12.58 7.33
N ARG A 91 3.64 13.88 7.49
CA ARG A 91 4.29 14.74 8.50
C ARG A 91 4.10 14.20 9.92
N ALA A 92 2.88 13.81 10.29
CA ALA A 92 2.58 13.27 11.60
C ALA A 92 3.39 12.00 11.88
N ARG A 93 3.42 11.06 10.91
CA ARG A 93 4.19 9.81 11.05
C ARG A 93 5.68 10.06 11.23
N ILE A 94 6.28 10.96 10.45
CA ILE A 94 7.70 11.31 10.57
C ILE A 94 7.99 11.90 11.97
N ILE A 95 7.13 12.79 12.45
CA ILE A 95 7.30 13.40 13.79
C ILE A 95 7.16 12.35 14.90
N ASP A 96 6.19 11.45 14.79
CA ASP A 96 5.96 10.39 15.78
C ASP A 96 7.14 9.41 15.82
N GLU A 97 7.65 9.00 14.67
CA GLU A 97 8.85 8.17 14.59
C GLU A 97 10.07 8.90 15.17
N PHE A 98 10.28 10.16 14.79
CA PHE A 98 11.36 10.98 15.34
C PHE A 98 11.28 11.07 16.87
N ASN A 99 10.10 11.35 17.43
CA ASN A 99 9.90 11.46 18.87
C ASN A 99 10.12 10.12 19.58
N THR A 100 9.71 9.02 18.95
CA THR A 100 9.93 7.66 19.45
C THR A 100 11.42 7.34 19.53
N TYR A 101 12.16 7.58 18.44
CA TYR A 101 13.61 7.34 18.42
C TYR A 101 14.37 8.29 19.33
N LYS A 102 14.01 9.57 19.37
CA LYS A 102 14.60 10.56 20.29
C LYS A 102 14.45 10.10 21.74
N SER A 103 13.25 9.66 22.14
CA SER A 103 13.00 9.17 23.49
C SER A 103 13.85 7.93 23.81
N ARG A 104 13.99 7.01 22.85
CA ARG A 104 14.85 5.83 22.98
C ARG A 104 16.33 6.19 23.12
N VAL A 105 16.81 7.15 22.32
CA VAL A 105 18.19 7.66 22.40
C VAL A 105 18.44 8.30 23.76
N ILE A 106 17.55 9.20 24.21
CA ILE A 106 17.64 9.85 25.54
C ILE A 106 17.71 8.79 26.64
N HIS A 107 16.80 7.81 26.62
CA HIS A 107 16.76 6.74 27.62
C HIS A 107 18.01 5.86 27.60
N THR A 108 18.61 5.63 26.42
CA THR A 108 19.85 4.85 26.31
C THR A 108 21.03 5.64 26.86
N LEU A 109 21.14 6.92 26.49
CA LEU A 109 22.21 7.80 26.97
C LEU A 109 22.14 8.03 28.48
N SER A 110 20.95 8.15 29.06
CA SER A 110 20.79 8.33 30.51
C SER A 110 21.27 7.13 31.35
N ARG A 111 21.30 5.93 30.76
CA ARG A 111 21.82 4.71 31.39
C ARG A 111 23.34 4.53 31.24
N SER A 112 23.99 5.35 30.43
CA SER A 112 25.42 5.25 30.12
C SER A 112 26.18 6.58 30.28
N PRO A 113 26.06 7.30 31.42
CA PRO A 113 26.59 8.65 31.58
C PRO A 113 28.12 8.75 31.50
N SER A 114 28.86 7.66 31.74
CA SER A 114 30.32 7.61 31.70
C SER A 114 30.91 6.92 30.45
N GLN A 115 30.07 6.51 29.50
CA GLN A 115 30.51 5.76 28.31
C GLN A 115 30.41 6.55 27.00
N VAL A 116 29.75 7.71 27.02
CA VAL A 116 29.51 8.52 25.82
C VAL A 116 29.98 9.95 26.07
N HIS A 117 30.95 10.41 25.28
CA HIS A 117 31.38 11.80 25.24
C HIS A 117 30.69 12.49 24.06
N ILE A 118 29.86 13.50 24.33
CA ILE A 118 29.17 14.31 23.32
C ILE A 118 29.90 15.65 23.20
N ALA A 119 30.34 16.00 22.00
CA ALA A 119 30.94 17.30 21.69
C ALA A 119 30.11 18.01 20.61
N PHE A 120 30.00 19.33 20.70
CA PHE A 120 29.34 20.19 19.72
C PHE A 120 30.40 21.05 19.03
N ASP A 121 30.42 21.07 17.70
CA ASP A 121 31.43 21.77 16.89
C ASP A 121 31.12 23.26 16.68
N GLY A 122 29.94 23.74 17.13
CA GLY A 122 29.59 25.15 17.23
C GLY A 122 29.57 25.91 15.90
N TRP A 123 29.67 25.21 14.77
CA TRP A 123 29.73 25.83 13.46
C TRP A 123 28.36 26.36 13.06
N ALA A 124 28.31 27.62 12.62
CA ALA A 124 27.12 28.24 12.05
C ALA A 124 27.45 28.78 10.66
N SER A 125 26.58 28.53 9.68
CA SER A 125 26.71 29.12 8.34
C SER A 125 26.36 30.61 8.36
N ARG A 126 27.07 31.42 7.57
CA ARG A 126 26.64 32.79 7.27
C ARG A 126 25.49 32.74 6.28
N ASN A 127 24.34 33.26 6.67
CA ASN A 127 23.26 33.64 5.76
C ASN A 127 23.57 35.01 5.14
#